data_AF-A0A1F9I527-F1
#
_entry.id   AF-A0A1F9I527-F1
#
_cell.length_a   1.000
_cell.length_b   1.000
_cell.length_c   1.000
_cell.angle_alpha   90.00
_cell.angle_beta   90.00
_cell.angle_gamma   90.00
#
_symmetry.space_group_name_H-M   'P 1'
#
loop_
_entity.id
_entity.type
_entity.pdbx_description
1 polymer ?
#
loop_
_entity_poly.entity_id
_entity_poly.type
_entity_poly.pdbx_seq_one_letter_code
_entity_poly.pdbx_strand_id
1 'polypeptide(L)' 'MEFRELGKTGVQLPEIGLGTWQYSGGLEPLRKGVSLGAILIDTAEMYGTEEIVGEAVKGQRQRMSSPSQNQTE' A
#
# COMPACT_ATOMS: atom_id res chain seq x y z
N MET A 1 -0.57 -3.13 12.76
CA MET A 1 -0.61 -1.99 11.81
C MET A 1 -1.94 -1.33 12.04
N GLU A 2 -1.94 -0.08 12.49
CA GLU A 2 -3.17 0.64 12.83
C GLU A 2 -3.88 1.11 11.57
N PHE A 3 -5.22 1.17 11.62
CA PHE A 3 -6.07 1.60 10.51
C PHE A 3 -6.93 2.78 10.94
N ARG A 4 -7.13 3.73 10.00
CA ARG A 4 -8.00 4.89 10.18
C ARG A 4 -8.94 5.04 9.00
N GLU A 5 -10.11 5.62 9.26
CA GLU A 5 -11.05 5.94 8.20
C GLU A 5 -10.51 7.08 7.34
N LEU A 6 -10.55 6.91 6.01
CA LEU A 6 -10.24 7.98 5.08
C LEU A 6 -11.41 8.97 5.03
N GLY A 7 -11.32 10.06 5.78
CA GLY A 7 -12.35 11.10 5.80
C GLY A 7 -13.69 10.57 6.32
N LYS A 8 -14.73 10.58 5.47
CA LYS A 8 -16.07 10.03 5.76
C LYS A 8 -16.47 8.95 4.74
N THR A 9 -15.49 8.24 4.20
CA THR A 9 -15.69 7.30 3.09
C THR A 9 -16.10 5.90 3.56
N GLY A 10 -15.99 5.60 4.86
CA GLY A 10 -16.06 4.23 5.38
C GLY A 10 -14.91 3.32 4.97
N VAL A 11 -13.91 3.82 4.24
CA VAL A 11 -12.73 3.05 3.82
C VAL A 11 -11.66 3.14 4.90
N GLN A 12 -11.29 1.99 5.46
CA GLN A 12 -10.18 1.87 6.41
C GLN A 12 -8.86 1.73 5.67
N LEU A 13 -7.93 2.64 5.91
CA LEU A 13 -6.56 2.61 5.38
C LEU A 13 -5.55 2.47 6.51
N PRO A 14 -4.38 1.86 6.27
CA PRO A 14 -3.34 1.87 7.27
C PRO A 14 -2.90 3.31 7.57
N GLU A 15 -2.56 3.59 8.83
CA GLU A 15 -2.08 4.91 9.26
C GLU A 15 -0.75 5.30 8.60
N ILE A 16 0.02 4.30 8.16
CA ILE A 16 1.27 4.49 7.41
C ILE A 16 1.10 3.97 5.99
N GLY A 17 1.36 4.85 5.01
CA GLY A 17 1.43 4.52 3.59
C GLY A 17 2.87 4.55 3.03
N LEU A 18 3.04 4.06 1.81
CA LEU A 18 4.29 4.11 1.06
C LEU A 18 4.19 5.18 -0.04
N GLY A 19 4.90 6.29 0.14
CA GLY A 19 5.12 7.28 -0.92
C GLY A 19 6.23 6.82 -1.86
N THR A 20 6.02 6.99 -3.17
CA THR A 20 6.98 6.55 -4.19
C THR A 20 7.64 7.68 -4.98
N TRP A 21 7.43 8.94 -4.59
CA TRP A 21 8.19 10.06 -5.15
C TRP A 21 9.69 9.90 -4.87
N GLN A 22 10.51 10.03 -5.92
CA GLN A 22 11.97 9.79 -5.89
C GLN A 22 12.39 8.38 -5.43
N TYR A 23 11.48 7.40 -5.49
CA TYR A 23 11.80 6.04 -5.08
C TYR A 23 12.79 5.37 -6.03
N SER A 24 13.88 4.85 -5.48
CA SER A 24 14.94 4.14 -6.22
C SER A 24 15.36 2.81 -5.57
N GLY A 25 14.58 2.33 -4.60
CA GLY A 25 14.92 1.13 -3.80
C GLY A 25 14.70 -0.22 -4.49
N GLY A 26 14.14 -0.25 -5.70
CA GLY A 26 13.86 -1.48 -6.44
C GLY A 26 12.58 -2.21 -6.00
N LEU A 27 12.36 -3.44 -6.50
CA LEU A 27 11.08 -4.13 -6.31
C LEU A 27 10.91 -4.71 -4.89
N GLU A 28 11.99 -5.23 -4.32
CA GLU A 28 11.95 -6.00 -3.07
C GLU A 28 11.51 -5.18 -1.86
N PRO A 29 11.97 -3.92 -1.64
CA PRO A 29 11.49 -3.15 -0.50
C PRO A 29 10.00 -2.80 -0.61
N LEU A 30 9.49 -2.54 -1.82
CA LEU A 30 8.04 -2.33 -2.04
C LEU A 30 7.26 -3.60 -1.71
N ARG A 31 7.69 -4.76 -2.22
CA ARG A 31 7.05 -6.05 -1.92
C ARG A 31 7.08 -6.37 -0.42
N LYS A 32 8.19 -6.09 0.25
CA LYS A 32 8.31 -6.29 1.69
C LYS A 32 7.34 -5.37 2.45
N GLY A 33 7.30 -4.09 2.12
CA GLY A 33 6.37 -3.13 2.71
C GLY A 33 4.92 -3.57 2.52
N VAL A 34 4.55 -3.95 1.30
CA VAL A 34 3.25 -4.56 1.00
C VAL A 34 3.02 -5.77 1.89
N SER A 35 3.92 -6.75 1.96
CA SER A 35 3.73 -7.96 2.80
C SER A 35 3.53 -7.67 4.29
N LEU A 36 4.08 -6.56 4.80
CA LEU A 36 3.96 -6.12 6.19
C LEU A 36 2.66 -5.34 6.48
N GLY A 37 1.85 -5.05 5.45
CA GLY A 37 0.56 -4.37 5.59
C GLY A 37 0.51 -2.97 4.99
N ALA A 38 1.59 -2.48 4.37
CA ALA A 38 1.59 -1.17 3.72
C ALA A 38 0.84 -1.22 2.37
N ILE A 39 -0.48 -1.19 2.47
CA ILE A 39 -1.42 -1.31 1.34
C ILE A 39 -1.95 0.02 0.82
N LEU A 40 -1.61 1.13 1.50
CA LEU A 40 -1.77 2.49 0.97
C LEU A 40 -0.46 2.88 0.28
N ILE A 41 -0.46 2.92 -1.05
CA ILE A 41 0.71 3.28 -1.86
C ILE A 41 0.36 4.53 -2.67
N ASP A 42 1.19 5.54 -2.54
CA ASP A 42 1.07 6.82 -3.26
C ASP A 42 2.06 6.83 -4.43
N THR A 43 1.53 7.08 -5.62
CA THR A 43 2.28 7.14 -6.88
C THR A 43 1.61 8.12 -7.84
N ALA A 44 2.33 8.51 -8.88
CA ALA A 44 1.84 9.33 -9.97
C ALA A 44 2.68 9.06 -11.22
N GLU A 45 2.11 9.24 -12.41
CA GLU A 45 2.80 9.10 -13.70
C GLU A 45 4.14 9.88 -13.72
N MET A 46 4.13 11.13 -13.22
CA MET A 46 5.32 11.98 -13.17
C MET A 46 6.44 11.48 -12.24
N TYR A 47 6.15 10.53 -11.34
CA TYR A 47 7.17 9.92 -10.47
C TYR A 47 7.96 8.85 -11.21
N GLY A 48 7.44 8.31 -12.33
CA GLY A 48 8.08 7.23 -13.08
C GLY A 48 8.12 5.89 -12.34
N THR A 49 7.28 5.72 -11.32
CA THR A 49 7.31 4.56 -10.41
C THR A 49 6.09 3.64 -10.54
N GLU A 50 5.12 3.96 -11.39
CA GLU A 50 3.89 3.18 -11.54
C GLU A 50 4.14 1.74 -11.99
N GLU A 51 5.11 1.52 -12.88
CA GLU A 51 5.44 0.18 -13.39
C GLU A 51 6.00 -0.72 -12.27
N ILE A 52 6.94 -0.22 -11.48
CA ILE A 52 7.52 -0.98 -10.36
C ILE A 52 6.51 -1.18 -9.22
N VAL A 53 5.63 -0.20 -8.98
CA VAL A 53 4.51 -0.34 -8.04
C VAL A 53 3.55 -1.44 -8.54
N GLY A 54 3.18 -1.43 -9.82
CA GLY A 54 2.32 -2.45 -10.44
C GLY A 54 2.86 -3.86 -10.23
N GLU A 55 4.16 -4.06 -10.45
CA GLU A 55 4.83 -5.33 -10.22
C GLU A 55 4.96 -5.71 -8.74
N ALA A 56 5.01 -4.73 -7.83
CA ALA A 56 5.03 -4.97 -6.39
C ALA A 56 3.66 -5.44 -5.85
N VAL A 57 2.57 -4.99 -6.47
CA VAL A 57 1.20 -5.21 -5.98
C VAL A 57 0.44 -6.30 -6.74
N LYS A 58 1.06 -6.86 -7.78
CA LYS A 58 0.53 -7.95 -8.60
C LYS A 58 0.11 -9.14 -7.72
N GLY A 59 -1.13 -9.58 -7.89
CA GLY A 59 -1.72 -10.65 -7.07
C GLY A 59 -2.10 -10.26 -5.63
N GLN A 60 -1.84 -9.02 -5.20
CA GLN A 60 -2.15 -8.51 -3.86
C GLN A 60 -3.38 -7.58 -3.83
N ARG A 61 -4.06 -7.38 -4.97
CA ARG A 61 -5.16 -6.41 -5.11
C ARG A 61 -6.30 -6.64 -4.13
N GLN A 62 -6.64 -7.89 -3.82
CA GLN A 62 -7.71 -8.20 -2.86
C GLN A 62 -7.38 -7.72 -1.44
N ARG A 63 -6.10 -7.78 -1.04
CA ARG A 63 -5.63 -7.28 0.25
C ARG A 63 -5.70 -5.75 0.38
N MET A 64 -5.72 -5.05 -0.75
CA MET A 64 -5.85 -3.59 -0.79
C MET A 64 -7.29 -3.11 -0.68
N SER A 65 -8.26 -3.98 -0.97
CA SER A 65 -9.70 -3.64 -0.98
C SER A 65 -10.40 -3.94 0.35
N SER A 66 -9.81 -4.79 1.18
CA SER A 66 -10.44 -5.26 2.41
C SER A 66 -9.39 -5.29 3.52
N PRO A 67 -9.50 -4.41 4.52
CA PRO A 67 -8.81 -4.64 5.78
C PRO A 67 -9.41 -5.94 6.32
N SER A 68 -8.64 -7.03 6.32
CA SER A 68 -9.08 -8.21 7.05
C SER A 68 -9.24 -7.78 8.50
N GLN A 69 -10.48 -7.79 8.98
CA GLN A 69 -10.84 -7.71 10.39
C GLN A 69 -10.25 -8.95 11.07
N ASN A 70 -8.94 -8.96 11.34
CA ASN A 70 -8.29 -10.10 11.96
C ASN A 70 -7.02 -9.67 12.69
N GLN A 71 -7.18 -8.84 13.71
CA GLN A 71 -6.30 -8.78 14.89
C GLN A 71 -7.18 -8.44 16.10
N THR A 72 -7.86 -9.46 16.62
CA THR A 72 -8.38 -9.45 17.99
C THR A 72 -8.02 -10.79 18.59
N GLU A 73 -6.84 -10.85 19.19
CA GLU A 73 -6.53 -11.64 20.37
C GLU A 73 -5.80 -10.73 21.35
#